data_AF-A0A058YZZ3-F1
#
_entry.id   AF-A0A058YZZ3-F1
#
_cell.length_a   1.000
_cell.length_b   1.000
_cell.length_c   1.000
_cell.angle_alpha   90.00
_cell.angle_beta   90.00
_cell.angle_gamma   90.00
#
_symmetry.space_group_name_H-M   'P 1'
#
loop_
_entity.id
_entity.type
_entity.pdbx_description
1 polymer ?
#
loop_
_entity_poly.entity_id
_entity_poly.type
_entity_poly.pdbx_seq_one_letter_code
_entity_poly.pdbx_strand_id
1 'polypeptide(L)'
;MRPPGTGHLPMPSLRRMAALLLPLCGLLLAGLASAAHPTPGHPPPTPPLTSARVASMSREEARAAAGALEDAAGDRRMVLALRHGLPFDWDAEAADAAPCPASCPGTCDQHGCVACPADMELAIGQPVTCVPVSPPPDDGSHMAAQITGCYRYNSRGTSCVECHYRYYLSSGRCYSCQRSCFDCYNYYDCHECEGGYFWSNYSCYSCPSNCYRCQSSSRCNTCYSGYYLQNGACVYACSSNYYREGGSCLPCSSACASCYGSGSGNCTACPAGRYLQGGTCVAACPGNHFISGQSCLPCSSTCATCAGSAAACTSCPAGRLLQATTCVAACSAGYMASGSNCLACSTGCSACTGSTTNCTACKSGYLRHGATCVASCPAGYFASAGARTPRRPARRRRTDCMRPGLSVISHRMANSRRSLSTG
;
A
#
# COMPACT_ATOMS: atom_id res chain seq x y z
N MET A 1 33.91 -62.95 -38.07
CA MET A 1 34.52 -61.65 -37.73
C MET A 1 33.41 -60.69 -37.31
N ARG A 2 33.52 -60.13 -36.10
CA ARG A 2 32.77 -59.02 -35.45
C ARG A 2 31.23 -58.97 -35.50
N PRO A 3 30.58 -58.87 -34.31
CA PRO A 3 29.29 -58.21 -34.10
C PRO A 3 29.55 -56.75 -33.60
N PRO A 4 28.59 -56.02 -32.98
CA PRO A 4 27.95 -54.84 -33.56
C PRO A 4 28.12 -53.57 -32.70
N GLY A 5 27.44 -52.48 -33.06
CA GLY A 5 26.92 -51.52 -32.07
C GLY A 5 27.61 -50.16 -31.96
N THR A 6 26.84 -49.14 -32.36
CA THR A 6 26.84 -47.73 -31.97
C THR A 6 27.71 -47.28 -30.79
N GLY A 7 28.48 -46.21 -30.99
CA GLY A 7 29.10 -45.42 -29.92
C GLY A 7 29.27 -43.96 -30.36
N HIS A 8 28.27 -43.13 -30.04
CA HIS A 8 28.40 -41.67 -30.05
C HIS A 8 29.44 -41.26 -29.00
N LEU A 9 30.52 -40.61 -29.44
CA LEU A 9 31.50 -40.01 -28.54
C LEU A 9 31.01 -38.64 -28.04
N PRO A 10 31.12 -38.34 -26.74
CA PRO A 10 30.71 -37.07 -26.16
C PRO A 10 31.78 -35.98 -26.37
N MET A 11 31.32 -34.75 -26.58
CA MET A 11 32.16 -33.55 -26.61
C MET A 11 32.87 -33.34 -25.26
N PRO A 12 34.19 -33.05 -25.24
CA PRO A 12 34.84 -32.58 -24.03
C PRO A 12 34.57 -31.08 -23.81
N SER A 13 34.20 -30.77 -22.58
CA SER A 13 33.82 -29.49 -22.01
C SER A 13 34.88 -28.38 -22.14
N LEU A 14 34.37 -27.17 -22.37
CA LEU A 14 35.02 -25.85 -22.41
C LEU A 14 35.62 -25.41 -21.05
N ARG A 15 36.52 -26.21 -20.45
CA ARG A 15 37.10 -25.92 -19.13
C ARG A 15 38.61 -26.11 -19.01
N ARG A 16 39.35 -26.31 -20.10
CA ARG A 16 40.82 -26.53 -20.03
C ARG A 16 41.65 -25.77 -21.09
N MET A 17 41.21 -24.57 -21.49
CA MET A 17 42.07 -23.61 -22.21
C MET A 17 41.96 -22.20 -21.61
N ALA A 18 42.14 -22.10 -20.30
CA ALA A 18 42.26 -20.82 -19.60
C ALA A 18 43.38 -20.92 -18.55
N ALA A 19 44.57 -21.31 -19.01
CA ALA A 19 45.74 -21.38 -18.15
C ALA A 19 47.01 -21.14 -18.98
N LEU A 20 47.11 -19.96 -19.62
CA LEU A 20 48.37 -19.43 -20.18
C LEU A 20 48.25 -17.98 -20.68
N LEU A 21 47.49 -17.10 -20.01
CA LEU A 21 47.46 -15.65 -20.30
C LEU A 21 47.27 -14.78 -19.04
N LEU A 22 47.93 -15.15 -17.94
CA LEU A 22 48.10 -14.32 -16.74
C LEU A 22 49.59 -14.39 -16.39
N PRO A 23 50.44 -13.50 -16.96
CA PRO A 23 50.80 -12.30 -16.20
C PRO A 23 51.26 -11.15 -17.11
N LEU A 24 50.36 -10.30 -17.60
CA LEU A 24 50.75 -9.04 -18.26
C LEU A 24 49.69 -7.92 -18.14
N CYS A 25 48.70 -8.07 -17.24
CA CYS A 25 47.62 -7.09 -17.02
C CYS A 25 47.62 -6.51 -15.60
N GLY A 26 48.76 -6.56 -14.89
CA GLY A 26 48.88 -6.16 -13.48
C GLY A 26 49.63 -4.85 -13.21
N LEU A 27 50.01 -4.08 -14.24
CA LEU A 27 50.91 -2.92 -14.05
C LEU A 27 50.48 -1.63 -14.76
N LEU A 28 49.21 -1.48 -15.14
CA LEU A 28 48.68 -0.25 -15.77
C LEU A 28 47.34 0.25 -15.20
N LEU A 29 46.94 -0.20 -14.00
CA LEU A 29 45.73 0.29 -13.29
C LEU A 29 46.08 0.87 -11.91
N ALA A 30 47.14 1.66 -11.83
CA ALA A 30 47.42 2.53 -10.69
C ALA A 30 47.74 3.93 -11.22
N GLY A 31 46.70 4.69 -11.55
CA GLY A 31 46.82 6.05 -12.04
C GLY A 31 45.69 6.40 -12.98
N LEU A 32 44.53 6.73 -12.40
CA LEU A 32 43.45 7.59 -12.92
C LEU A 32 42.21 7.42 -12.02
N ALA A 33 42.33 7.79 -10.76
CA ALA A 33 41.21 8.12 -9.89
C ALA A 33 41.23 9.62 -9.64
N SER A 34 40.78 10.40 -10.62
CA SER A 34 40.44 11.82 -10.47
C SER A 34 39.61 12.27 -11.67
N ALA A 35 38.60 13.09 -11.39
CA ALA A 35 37.63 13.71 -12.30
C ALA A 35 36.37 12.89 -12.65
N ALA A 36 35.48 12.73 -11.67
CA ALA A 36 34.04 12.69 -11.95
C ALA A 36 33.51 14.13 -12.09
N HIS A 37 32.83 14.43 -13.19
CA HIS A 37 32.16 15.71 -13.42
C HIS A 37 30.90 15.88 -12.53
N PRO A 38 30.52 17.12 -12.16
CA PRO A 38 29.38 17.38 -11.30
C PRO A 38 28.06 17.26 -12.06
N THR A 39 27.11 16.48 -11.53
CA THR A 39 25.68 16.59 -11.85
C THR A 39 25.06 17.72 -11.01
N PRO A 40 24.27 18.63 -11.60
CA PRO A 40 23.61 19.69 -10.84
C PRO A 40 22.36 19.13 -10.16
N GLY A 41 22.35 19.07 -8.82
CA GLY A 41 21.10 18.89 -8.06
C GLY A 41 21.11 17.95 -6.86
N HIS A 42 22.23 17.34 -6.48
CA HIS A 42 22.34 16.62 -5.20
C HIS A 42 23.49 17.18 -4.37
N PRO A 43 23.27 17.55 -3.09
CA PRO A 43 24.38 17.80 -2.19
C PRO A 43 25.21 16.52 -2.10
N PRO A 44 26.56 16.62 -2.02
CA PRO A 44 27.42 15.44 -1.93
C PRO A 44 26.98 14.58 -0.73
N PRO A 45 27.07 13.24 -0.83
CA PRO A 45 26.75 12.37 0.31
C PRO A 45 27.68 12.75 1.46
N THR A 46 27.11 13.32 2.52
CA THR A 46 27.83 13.55 3.77
C THR A 46 28.31 12.19 4.26
N PRO A 47 29.63 11.98 4.48
CA PRO A 47 30.10 10.70 4.98
C PRO A 47 29.43 10.40 6.34
N PRO A 48 29.36 9.13 6.77
CA PRO A 48 28.78 8.77 8.05
C PRO A 48 29.54 9.44 9.20
N LEU A 49 28.81 9.85 10.24
CA LEU A 49 29.38 10.35 11.49
C LEU A 49 29.76 9.13 12.33
N THR A 50 31.05 8.81 12.37
CA THR A 50 31.64 7.74 13.20
C THR A 50 32.49 8.35 14.30
N SER A 51 32.81 7.61 15.37
CA SER A 51 33.54 8.19 16.51
C SER A 51 34.93 8.66 16.09
N ALA A 52 35.58 7.90 15.20
CA ALA A 52 36.88 8.26 14.63
C ALA A 52 36.83 9.56 13.80
N ARG A 53 35.71 9.80 13.10
CA ARG A 53 35.53 10.99 12.29
C ARG A 53 35.19 12.20 13.15
N VAL A 54 34.28 12.07 14.11
CA VAL A 54 33.95 13.17 15.02
C VAL A 54 35.15 13.57 15.88
N ALA A 55 35.98 12.60 16.31
CA ALA A 55 37.21 12.89 17.05
C ALA A 55 38.28 13.64 16.24
N SER A 56 38.24 13.57 14.91
CA SER A 56 39.19 14.26 14.02
C SER A 56 38.65 15.55 13.41
N MET A 57 37.39 15.91 13.70
CA MET A 57 36.76 17.11 13.18
C MET A 57 37.21 18.37 13.93
N SER A 58 37.46 19.42 13.17
CA SER A 58 37.58 20.77 13.71
C SER A 58 36.23 21.28 14.23
N ARG A 59 36.27 22.33 15.05
CA ARG A 59 35.07 22.93 15.63
C ARG A 59 34.11 23.49 14.57
N GLU A 60 34.66 24.02 13.48
CA GLU A 60 33.86 24.53 12.35
C GLU A 60 33.20 23.39 11.58
N GLU A 61 33.91 22.28 11.37
CA GLU A 61 33.35 21.07 10.75
C GLU A 61 32.29 20.42 11.64
N ALA A 62 32.48 20.38 12.96
CA ALA A 62 31.49 19.85 13.91
C ALA A 62 30.22 20.71 13.92
N ARG A 63 30.36 22.04 13.89
CA ARG A 63 29.21 22.97 13.77
C ARG A 63 28.50 22.84 12.42
N ALA A 64 29.25 22.72 11.33
CA ALA A 64 28.67 22.51 10.00
C ALA A 64 27.95 21.17 9.91
N ALA A 65 28.51 20.10 10.48
CA ALA A 65 27.89 18.79 10.53
C ALA A 65 26.64 18.78 11.42
N ALA A 66 26.65 19.49 12.55
CA ALA A 66 25.48 19.64 13.39
C ALA A 66 24.36 20.42 12.69
N GLY A 67 24.69 21.50 11.98
CA GLY A 67 23.74 22.26 11.17
C GLY A 67 23.13 21.39 10.06
N ALA A 68 23.96 20.63 9.35
CA ALA A 68 23.49 19.68 8.33
C ALA A 68 22.58 18.59 8.92
N LEU A 69 22.88 18.10 10.14
CA LEU A 69 22.08 17.11 10.83
C LEU A 69 20.75 17.70 11.32
N GLU A 70 20.73 18.96 11.78
CA GLU A 70 19.51 19.70 12.14
C GLU A 70 18.61 19.95 10.94
N ASP A 71 19.18 20.36 9.80
CA ASP A 71 18.43 20.63 8.57
C ASP A 71 17.81 19.35 7.98
N ALA A 72 18.43 18.20 8.25
CA ALA A 72 17.90 16.87 7.92
C ALA A 72 16.92 16.30 8.97
N ALA A 73 16.56 17.07 9.99
CA ALA A 73 15.75 16.62 11.14
C ALA A 73 16.33 15.37 11.84
N GLY A 74 17.65 15.28 11.94
CA GLY A 74 18.38 14.22 12.62
C GLY A 74 18.26 14.28 14.15
N ASP A 75 18.79 13.27 14.83
CA ASP A 75 18.67 13.13 16.29
C ASP A 75 19.27 14.35 17.02
N ARG A 76 18.44 14.99 17.84
CA ARG A 76 18.84 16.17 18.64
C ARG A 76 20.00 15.89 19.58
N ARG A 77 20.19 14.65 20.05
CA ARG A 77 21.32 14.26 20.89
C ARG A 77 22.63 14.28 20.12
N MET A 78 22.62 13.80 18.88
CA MET A 78 23.77 13.86 17.98
C MET A 78 24.11 15.32 17.64
N VAL A 79 23.09 16.13 17.34
CA VAL A 79 23.25 17.57 17.10
C VAL A 79 23.91 18.27 18.29
N LEU A 80 23.43 18.02 19.51
CA LEU A 80 24.00 18.57 20.74
C LEU A 80 25.41 18.03 20.99
N ALA A 81 25.65 16.74 20.72
CA ALA A 81 26.98 16.16 20.84
C ALA A 81 28.01 16.84 19.92
N LEU A 82 27.65 17.09 18.66
CA LEU A 82 28.52 17.80 17.70
C LEU A 82 28.71 19.28 18.05
N ARG A 83 27.63 20.01 18.40
CA ARG A 83 27.70 21.44 18.71
C ARG A 83 28.49 21.74 20.00
N HIS A 84 28.45 20.81 20.95
CA HIS A 84 28.99 21.02 22.29
C HIS A 84 30.22 20.14 22.59
N GLY A 85 30.65 19.28 21.66
CA GLY A 85 31.77 18.36 21.86
C GLY A 85 31.53 17.36 22.98
N LEU A 86 30.27 16.94 23.17
CA LEU A 86 29.89 16.05 24.26
C LEU A 86 30.20 14.60 23.88
N PRO A 87 30.58 13.74 24.85
CA PRO A 87 30.81 12.33 24.60
C PRO A 87 29.53 11.69 24.05
N PHE A 88 29.64 11.05 22.89
CA PHE A 88 28.53 10.41 22.20
C PHE A 88 29.07 9.19 21.44
N ASP A 89 28.36 8.07 21.51
CA ASP A 89 28.75 6.85 20.82
C ASP A 89 28.17 6.86 19.40
N TRP A 90 29.00 7.27 18.45
CA TRP A 90 28.63 7.44 17.06
C TRP A 90 28.56 6.11 16.30
N ASP A 91 29.06 5.03 16.90
CA ASP A 91 29.19 3.72 16.28
C ASP A 91 28.22 2.68 16.88
N ALA A 92 27.33 3.09 17.79
CA ALA A 92 26.34 2.21 18.40
C ALA A 92 25.33 1.69 17.37
N GLU A 93 25.38 0.39 17.06
CA GLU A 93 24.41 -0.30 16.19
C GLU A 93 23.06 -0.50 16.90
N ALA A 94 21.96 -0.49 16.13
CA ALA A 94 20.58 -0.57 16.66
C ALA A 94 20.18 -1.93 17.27
N ALA A 95 21.13 -2.85 17.41
CA ALA A 95 20.91 -4.22 17.82
C ALA A 95 21.43 -4.42 19.24
N ASP A 96 20.67 -3.92 20.21
CA ASP A 96 20.37 -4.57 21.49
C ASP A 96 19.61 -3.54 22.33
N ALA A 97 18.28 -3.67 22.38
CA ALA A 97 17.43 -2.89 23.27
C ALA A 97 17.74 -3.30 24.72
N ALA A 98 18.84 -2.78 25.25
CA ALA A 98 19.14 -2.83 26.66
C ALA A 98 17.94 -2.25 27.42
N PRO A 99 17.52 -2.87 28.55
CA PRO A 99 16.45 -2.30 29.36
C PRO A 99 16.83 -0.88 29.77
N CYS A 100 15.85 0.04 29.73
CA CYS A 100 16.08 1.43 30.08
C CYS A 100 16.85 1.54 31.40
N PRO A 101 17.85 2.43 31.50
CA PRO A 101 18.52 2.70 32.76
C PRO A 101 17.47 2.97 33.84
N ALA A 102 17.65 2.44 35.05
CA ALA A 102 16.72 2.65 36.17
C ALA A 102 16.54 4.14 36.51
N SER A 103 17.45 4.99 36.05
CA SER A 103 17.42 6.45 36.09
C SER A 103 16.52 7.11 35.04
N CYS A 104 15.86 6.36 34.15
CA CYS A 104 14.90 6.88 33.17
C CYS A 104 13.46 6.45 33.53
N PRO A 105 12.69 7.21 34.32
CA PRO A 105 11.26 6.98 34.50
C PRO A 105 10.49 7.48 33.26
N GLY A 106 10.65 6.83 32.10
CA GLY A 106 10.06 7.28 30.84
C GLY A 106 10.52 6.51 29.59
N THR A 107 10.46 7.18 28.43
CA THR A 107 10.90 6.64 27.14
C THR A 107 12.43 6.72 27.00
N CYS A 108 13.08 5.58 26.80
CA CYS A 108 14.48 5.47 26.41
C CYS A 108 14.60 4.86 25.01
N ASP A 109 15.76 5.03 24.38
CA ASP A 109 16.16 4.28 23.19
C ASP A 109 17.54 3.63 23.43
N GLN A 110 18.11 3.07 22.37
CA GLN A 110 19.44 2.45 22.38
C GLN A 110 20.57 3.38 22.85
N HIS A 111 20.33 4.70 22.93
CA HIS A 111 21.30 5.69 23.39
C HIS A 111 21.02 6.23 24.81
N GLY A 112 19.99 5.74 25.51
CA GLY A 112 19.65 6.12 26.88
C GLY A 112 18.37 6.98 26.98
N CYS A 113 18.21 7.79 28.03
CA CYS A 113 16.98 8.57 28.24
C CYS A 113 16.73 9.55 27.06
N VAL A 114 15.49 9.62 26.54
CA VAL A 114 15.08 10.56 25.46
C VAL A 114 14.65 11.90 26.05
N ALA A 115 14.04 11.87 27.23
CA ALA A 115 13.58 13.04 27.95
C ALA A 115 13.66 12.77 29.46
N CYS A 116 13.87 13.83 30.23
CA CYS A 116 13.86 13.79 31.69
C CYS A 116 12.64 14.56 32.24
N PRO A 117 12.14 14.19 33.44
CA PRO A 117 11.15 14.98 34.18
C PRO A 117 11.63 16.42 34.42
N ALA A 118 10.71 17.33 34.72
CA ALA A 118 10.97 18.78 34.79
C ALA A 118 12.00 19.23 35.85
N ASP A 119 12.40 18.34 36.77
CA ASP A 119 13.33 18.54 37.87
C ASP A 119 14.70 17.84 37.69
N MET A 120 14.91 17.22 36.53
CA MET A 120 16.14 16.49 36.19
C MET A 120 16.69 16.93 34.84
N GLU A 121 18.00 16.87 34.66
CA GLU A 121 18.65 17.14 33.38
C GLU A 121 19.24 15.87 32.76
N LEU A 122 19.37 15.89 31.43
CA LEU A 122 20.03 14.82 30.68
C LEU A 122 21.54 14.91 30.95
N ALA A 123 22.08 13.96 31.69
CA ALA A 123 23.52 13.72 31.77
C ALA A 123 23.95 12.86 30.57
N ILE A 124 24.70 13.48 29.66
CA ILE A 124 25.21 12.77 28.48
C ILE A 124 26.42 11.92 28.91
N GLY A 125 26.19 10.61 29.00
CA GLY A 125 27.17 9.56 29.30
C GLY A 125 26.79 8.24 28.62
N GLN A 126 27.48 7.14 28.91
CA GLN A 126 27.13 5.81 28.38
C GLN A 126 26.56 4.92 29.50
N PRO A 127 25.24 4.69 29.55
CA PRO A 127 24.15 5.27 28.75
C PRO A 127 23.75 6.69 29.20
N VAL A 128 23.01 7.45 28.36
CA VAL A 128 22.47 8.77 28.74
C VAL A 128 21.46 8.59 29.87
N THR A 129 21.61 9.32 30.97
CA THR A 129 20.79 9.18 32.19
C THR A 129 20.15 10.50 32.61
N CYS A 130 19.05 10.44 33.37
CA CYS A 130 18.51 11.61 34.06
C CYS A 130 19.19 11.75 35.42
N VAL A 131 19.79 12.91 35.68
CA VAL A 131 20.35 13.25 36.97
C VAL A 131 19.53 14.38 37.61
N PRO A 132 19.33 14.35 38.94
CA PRO A 132 18.80 15.51 39.65
C PRO A 132 19.73 16.70 39.38
N VAL A 133 19.16 17.87 39.13
CA VAL A 133 19.91 19.12 38.99
C VAL A 133 20.62 19.40 40.34
N SER A 134 21.81 18.84 40.50
CA SER A 134 22.61 18.92 41.71
C SER A 134 23.65 20.00 41.51
N PRO A 135 23.86 20.92 42.47
CA PRO A 135 25.03 21.77 42.43
C PRO A 135 26.29 20.87 42.39
N PRO A 136 27.30 21.25 41.60
CA PRO A 136 28.44 20.39 41.27
C PRO A 136 29.20 19.91 42.52
N PRO A 137 29.82 18.71 42.46
CA PRO A 137 30.53 18.13 43.60
C PRO A 137 31.77 18.95 43.97
N ASP A 138 31.84 19.34 45.24
CA ASP A 138 33.02 19.90 45.89
C ASP A 138 34.10 18.82 46.05
N ASP A 139 35.00 18.68 45.07
CA ASP A 139 36.29 18.01 45.25
C ASP A 139 37.44 19.01 45.16
N GLY A 140 37.63 19.75 46.26
CA GLY A 140 38.91 19.81 46.98
C GLY A 140 40.18 20.31 46.28
N SER A 141 40.17 20.76 45.03
CA SER A 141 41.38 21.25 44.36
C SER A 141 41.13 22.56 43.59
N HIS A 142 41.58 23.64 44.23
CA HIS A 142 41.62 25.02 43.71
C HIS A 142 40.26 25.60 43.30
N MET A 143 39.47 26.01 44.30
CA MET A 143 38.26 26.85 44.13
C MET A 143 38.58 28.18 43.42
N ALA A 144 38.60 28.14 42.10
CA ALA A 144 37.97 29.18 41.34
C ALA A 144 36.48 29.14 41.71
N ALA A 145 35.92 30.25 42.21
CA ALA A 145 34.49 30.37 42.39
C ALA A 145 33.80 29.89 41.11
N GLN A 146 32.97 28.85 41.18
CA GLN A 146 32.29 28.32 40.01
C GLN A 146 31.46 29.44 39.39
N ILE A 147 31.89 29.91 38.22
CA ILE A 147 31.23 30.98 37.50
C ILE A 147 30.01 30.33 36.84
N THR A 148 28.80 30.69 37.30
CA THR A 148 27.54 30.20 36.74
C THR A 148 27.52 30.36 35.22
N GLY A 149 27.17 29.30 34.50
CA GLY A 149 27.13 29.30 33.04
C GLY A 149 28.50 29.26 32.36
N CYS A 150 29.60 29.03 33.09
CA CYS A 150 30.92 28.87 32.50
C CYS A 150 31.17 27.43 32.04
N TYR A 151 31.53 27.26 30.77
CA TYR A 151 31.91 25.98 30.16
C TYR A 151 33.41 25.70 30.30
N ARG A 152 34.27 26.71 30.09
CA ARG A 152 35.73 26.57 30.26
C ARG A 152 36.37 27.76 30.95
N TYR A 153 37.35 27.47 31.80
CA TYR A 153 38.11 28.46 32.59
C TYR A 153 39.50 28.71 31.99
N ASN A 154 40.11 29.82 32.40
CA ASN A 154 41.52 30.11 32.09
C ASN A 154 42.46 29.13 32.81
N SER A 155 43.74 29.13 32.44
CA SER A 155 44.76 28.25 33.03
C SER A 155 44.99 28.43 34.55
N ARG A 156 44.49 29.53 35.13
CA ARG A 156 44.56 29.83 36.57
C ARG A 156 43.24 29.54 37.30
N GLY A 157 42.21 29.04 36.61
CA GLY A 157 40.84 28.87 37.13
C GLY A 157 40.08 30.18 37.39
N THR A 158 40.76 31.30 37.61
CA THR A 158 40.16 32.55 38.12
C THR A 158 39.13 33.26 37.23
N SER A 159 39.07 32.96 35.93
CA SER A 159 38.11 33.58 35.01
C SER A 159 37.59 32.59 33.98
N CYS A 160 36.38 32.81 33.53
CA CYS A 160 35.80 32.08 32.41
C CYS A 160 36.41 32.55 31.09
N VAL A 161 36.65 31.63 30.18
CA VAL A 161 37.07 31.92 28.79
C VAL A 161 36.02 31.46 27.78
N GLU A 162 35.07 30.63 28.18
CA GLU A 162 34.00 30.13 27.32
C GLU A 162 32.75 29.83 28.14
N CYS A 163 31.61 30.39 27.74
CA CYS A 163 30.33 30.19 28.43
C CYS A 163 29.50 29.08 27.76
N HIS A 164 28.61 28.45 28.53
CA HIS A 164 27.55 27.64 27.99
C HIS A 164 26.59 28.49 27.14
N TYR A 165 25.89 27.84 26.21
CA TYR A 165 24.77 28.45 25.49
C TYR A 165 23.76 29.05 26.47
N ARG A 166 23.06 30.11 26.03
CA ARG A 166 22.25 31.02 26.86
C ARG A 166 23.06 31.93 27.79
N TYR A 167 24.38 31.95 27.68
CA TYR A 167 25.24 32.91 28.39
C TYR A 167 26.28 33.53 27.46
N TYR A 168 26.58 34.81 27.66
CA TYR A 168 27.66 35.52 26.98
C TYR A 168 28.79 35.88 27.93
N LEU A 169 30.02 35.92 27.41
CA LEU A 169 31.23 36.20 28.18
C LEU A 169 31.45 37.72 28.29
N SER A 170 31.60 38.23 29.51
CA SER A 170 32.02 39.61 29.76
C SER A 170 32.91 39.70 30.99
N SER A 171 34.09 40.30 30.84
CA SER A 171 35.11 40.47 31.89
C SER A 171 35.41 39.17 32.66
N GLY A 172 35.52 38.05 31.94
CA GLY A 172 35.84 36.75 32.54
C GLY A 172 34.69 36.11 33.33
N ARG A 173 33.45 36.60 33.20
CA ARG A 173 32.24 36.04 33.80
C ARG A 173 31.17 35.81 32.73
N CYS A 174 30.27 34.87 32.99
CA CYS A 174 29.16 34.55 32.09
C CYS A 174 27.88 35.20 32.59
N TYR A 175 27.17 35.88 31.69
CA TYR A 175 25.89 36.53 31.98
C TYR A 175 24.82 35.91 31.09
N SER A 176 23.63 35.68 31.63
CA SER A 176 22.52 35.08 30.88
C SER A 176 22.09 35.97 29.72
N CYS A 177 21.80 35.36 28.57
CA CYS A 177 21.12 35.99 27.46
C CYS A 177 19.68 36.41 27.83
N GLN A 178 19.05 37.22 26.98
CA GLN A 178 17.61 37.46 27.04
C GLN A 178 16.79 36.16 26.99
N ARG A 179 15.55 36.20 27.49
CA ARG A 179 14.65 35.04 27.45
C ARG A 179 14.45 34.56 26.02
N SER A 180 14.37 33.24 25.86
CA SER A 180 14.17 32.59 24.55
C SER A 180 15.30 32.83 23.54
N CYS A 181 16.46 33.31 24.00
CA CYS A 181 17.68 33.41 23.22
C CYS A 181 18.62 32.24 23.55
N PHE A 182 19.00 31.49 22.53
CA PHE A 182 19.91 30.35 22.64
C PHE A 182 21.38 30.75 22.60
N ASP A 183 21.74 31.73 21.75
CA ASP A 183 23.10 32.25 21.60
C ASP A 183 23.08 33.77 21.47
N CYS A 184 23.96 34.48 22.20
CA CYS A 184 24.00 35.94 22.22
C CYS A 184 25.42 36.49 22.38
N TYR A 185 25.67 37.68 21.81
CA TYR A 185 26.94 38.38 22.00
C TYR A 185 26.94 39.26 23.25
N ASN A 186 25.77 39.78 23.62
CA ASN A 186 25.51 40.50 24.85
C ASN A 186 24.02 40.38 25.20
N TYR A 187 23.59 41.07 26.25
CA TYR A 187 22.19 41.00 26.68
C TYR A 187 21.18 41.44 25.60
N TYR A 188 21.52 42.37 24.70
CA TYR A 188 20.60 42.92 23.69
C TYR A 188 20.75 42.28 22.30
N ASP A 189 21.92 41.71 22.00
CA ASP A 189 22.23 41.12 20.70
C ASP A 189 22.11 39.59 20.74
N CYS A 190 20.89 39.10 20.50
CA CYS A 190 20.66 37.67 20.30
C CYS A 190 21.06 37.26 18.87
N HIS A 191 21.93 36.27 18.78
CA HIS A 191 22.40 35.70 17.53
C HIS A 191 21.47 34.56 17.06
N GLU A 192 21.02 33.71 17.98
CA GLU A 192 20.14 32.57 17.67
C GLU A 192 19.04 32.45 18.75
N CYS A 193 17.77 32.43 18.33
CA CYS A 193 16.64 32.18 19.22
C CYS A 193 16.47 30.68 19.51
N GLU A 194 15.86 30.35 20.64
CA GLU A 194 15.48 28.98 20.96
C GLU A 194 14.45 28.44 19.97
N GLY A 195 14.48 27.12 19.74
CA GLY A 195 13.47 26.45 18.91
C GLY A 195 12.05 26.74 19.41
N GLY A 196 11.17 27.12 18.48
CA GLY A 196 9.84 27.65 18.78
C GLY A 196 9.78 29.18 18.88
N TYR A 197 10.89 29.87 18.64
CA TYR A 197 10.95 31.33 18.57
C TYR A 197 11.69 31.82 17.31
N PHE A 198 11.33 33.02 16.85
CA PHE A 198 12.00 33.72 15.75
C PHE A 198 12.44 35.12 16.16
N TRP A 199 13.52 35.59 15.56
CA TRP A 199 14.07 36.92 15.84
C TRP A 199 13.29 38.01 15.11
N SER A 200 12.77 38.99 15.85
CA SER A 200 12.13 40.19 15.30
C SER A 200 12.20 41.33 16.30
N ASN A 201 12.25 42.59 15.88
CA ASN A 201 12.22 43.76 16.79
C ASN A 201 13.15 43.63 18.01
N TYR A 202 14.38 43.17 17.82
CA TYR A 202 15.39 42.99 18.88
C TYR A 202 14.99 42.01 19.99
N SER A 203 14.09 41.06 19.72
CA SER A 203 13.66 40.04 20.68
C SER A 203 13.24 38.74 19.98
N CYS A 204 13.24 37.64 20.73
CA CYS A 204 12.73 36.36 20.26
C CYS A 204 11.22 36.26 20.50
N TYR A 205 10.42 36.14 19.43
CA TYR A 205 8.97 36.02 19.46
C TYR A 205 8.53 34.59 19.19
N SER A 206 7.44 34.15 19.82
CA SER A 206 6.97 32.77 19.69
C SER A 206 6.47 32.46 18.28
N CYS A 207 6.84 31.28 17.78
CA CYS A 207 6.34 30.70 16.55
C CYS A 207 4.89 30.21 16.67
N PRO A 208 4.21 29.94 15.54
CA PRO A 208 2.93 29.23 15.56
C PRO A 208 3.00 27.91 16.32
N SER A 209 1.86 27.43 16.80
CA SER A 209 1.77 26.15 17.52
C SER A 209 2.41 25.00 16.74
N ASN A 210 3.15 24.16 17.48
CA ASN A 210 3.84 22.97 16.96
C ASN A 210 4.96 23.27 15.93
N CYS A 211 5.39 24.52 15.82
CA CYS A 211 6.46 24.94 14.93
C CYS A 211 7.80 25.04 15.66
N TYR A 212 8.83 24.41 15.11
CA TYR A 212 10.21 24.47 15.62
C TYR A 212 10.99 25.67 15.06
N ARG A 213 10.88 25.95 13.75
CA ARG A 213 11.48 27.14 13.11
C ARG A 213 10.44 27.85 12.27
N CYS A 214 10.28 29.15 12.48
CA CYS A 214 9.35 29.99 11.74
C CYS A 214 10.01 31.27 11.25
N GLN A 215 9.48 31.84 10.17
CA GLN A 215 9.88 33.16 9.69
C GLN A 215 9.06 34.28 10.35
N SER A 216 7.86 33.94 10.83
CA SER A 216 6.94 34.88 11.46
C SER A 216 6.02 34.12 12.42
N SER A 217 5.25 34.88 13.22
CA SER A 217 4.20 34.35 14.09
C SER A 217 3.07 33.64 13.37
N SER A 218 3.03 33.66 12.02
CA SER A 218 2.01 33.00 11.19
C SER A 218 2.52 31.94 10.22
N ARG A 219 3.84 31.84 10.01
CA ARG A 219 4.42 30.96 8.99
C ARG A 219 5.58 30.14 9.52
N CYS A 220 5.35 28.84 9.59
CA CYS A 220 6.32 27.84 9.97
C CYS A 220 7.11 27.30 8.77
N ASN A 221 8.36 26.94 9.03
CA ASN A 221 9.26 26.31 8.07
C ASN A 221 9.59 24.86 8.47
N THR A 222 9.68 24.58 9.77
CA THR A 222 10.01 23.25 10.30
C THR A 222 9.15 22.95 11.51
N CYS A 223 8.50 21.80 11.53
CA CYS A 223 7.63 21.38 12.62
C CYS A 223 8.40 20.61 13.71
N TYR A 224 7.86 20.57 14.92
CA TYR A 224 8.33 19.60 15.92
C TYR A 224 8.05 18.17 15.45
N SER A 225 8.82 17.22 15.97
CA SER A 225 8.61 15.79 15.70
C SER A 225 7.17 15.37 16.00
N GLY A 226 6.59 14.53 15.12
CA GLY A 226 5.19 14.11 15.18
C GLY A 226 4.20 15.05 14.48
N TYR A 227 4.65 16.20 13.97
CA TYR A 227 3.84 17.11 13.16
C TYR A 227 4.39 17.25 11.74
N TYR A 228 3.51 17.59 10.81
CA TYR A 228 3.81 17.70 9.39
C TYR A 228 3.54 19.11 8.87
N LEU A 229 4.47 19.62 8.07
CA LEU A 229 4.32 20.93 7.46
C LEU A 229 3.27 20.89 6.34
N GLN A 230 2.24 21.73 6.46
CA GLN A 230 1.22 21.92 5.44
C GLN A 230 0.87 23.40 5.33
N ASN A 231 1.12 23.99 4.15
CA ASN A 231 0.81 25.40 3.87
C ASN A 231 1.38 26.40 4.90
N GLY A 232 2.55 26.12 5.47
CA GLY A 232 3.19 26.96 6.49
C GLY A 232 2.66 26.77 7.91
N ALA A 233 1.81 25.77 8.15
CA ALA A 233 1.34 25.38 9.48
C ALA A 233 1.76 23.93 9.79
N CYS A 234 1.87 23.61 11.07
CA CYS A 234 2.20 22.27 11.54
C CYS A 234 0.94 21.54 11.97
N VAL A 235 0.61 20.46 11.26
CA VAL A 235 -0.59 19.66 11.50
C VAL A 235 -0.21 18.25 11.96
N TYR A 236 -1.02 17.66 12.84
CA TYR A 236 -0.79 16.27 13.28
C TYR A 236 -1.18 15.26 12.19
N ALA A 237 -2.22 15.56 11.42
CA ALA A 237 -2.68 14.75 10.30
C ALA A 237 -2.85 15.60 9.06
N CYS A 238 -2.31 15.14 7.93
CA CYS A 238 -2.50 15.79 6.64
C CYS A 238 -3.98 15.70 6.20
N SER A 239 -4.44 16.74 5.50
CA SER A 239 -5.72 16.68 4.78
C SER A 239 -5.79 15.49 3.83
N SER A 240 -7.01 15.00 3.56
CA SER A 240 -7.22 13.77 2.77
C SER A 240 -6.59 13.78 1.38
N ASN A 241 -6.43 14.96 0.76
CA ASN A 241 -5.79 15.15 -0.54
C ASN A 241 -4.27 15.32 -0.48
N TYR A 242 -3.64 14.98 0.64
CA TYR A 242 -2.20 14.99 0.85
C TYR A 242 -1.73 13.67 1.48
N TYR A 243 -0.48 13.29 1.22
CA TYR A 243 0.22 12.19 1.86
C TYR A 243 1.42 12.69 2.67
N ARG A 244 1.91 11.86 3.60
CA ARG A 244 3.03 12.22 4.50
C ARG A 244 4.34 11.75 3.90
N GLU A 245 5.32 12.64 3.81
CA GLU A 245 6.68 12.32 3.36
C GLU A 245 7.66 13.37 3.90
N GLY A 246 8.80 12.94 4.46
CA GLY A 246 9.87 13.84 4.91
C GLY A 246 9.43 14.96 5.86
N GLY A 247 8.54 14.67 6.83
CA GLY A 247 8.03 15.66 7.78
C GLY A 247 7.08 16.71 7.18
N SER A 248 6.61 16.49 5.94
CA SER A 248 5.70 17.39 5.22
C SER A 248 4.46 16.66 4.70
N CYS A 249 3.40 17.44 4.47
CA CYS A 249 2.22 17.00 3.74
C CYS A 249 2.37 17.37 2.27
N LEU A 250 2.51 16.37 1.40
CA LEU A 250 2.66 16.56 -0.05
C LEU A 250 1.36 16.22 -0.78
N PRO A 251 0.99 16.99 -1.82
CA PRO A 251 -0.30 16.81 -2.49
C PRO A 251 -0.35 15.47 -3.22
N CYS A 252 -1.53 14.85 -3.22
CA CYS A 252 -1.80 13.67 -4.03
C CYS A 252 -1.74 14.00 -5.53
N SER A 253 -1.55 12.96 -6.36
CA SER A 253 -1.78 13.06 -7.80
C SER A 253 -3.21 13.55 -8.08
N SER A 254 -3.38 14.39 -9.10
CA SER A 254 -4.70 14.90 -9.54
C SER A 254 -5.68 13.80 -9.97
N ALA A 255 -5.19 12.58 -10.20
CA ALA A 255 -6.02 11.41 -10.46
C ALA A 255 -6.75 10.87 -9.21
N CYS A 256 -6.31 11.24 -8.00
CA CYS A 256 -6.84 10.75 -6.73
C CYS A 256 -7.57 11.88 -5.97
N ALA A 257 -8.61 11.53 -5.22
CA ALA A 257 -9.17 12.42 -4.19
C ALA A 257 -8.41 12.28 -2.86
N SER A 258 -7.89 11.09 -2.58
CA SER A 258 -7.03 10.81 -1.43
C SER A 258 -6.01 9.74 -1.78
N CYS A 259 -4.84 9.76 -1.13
CA CYS A 259 -3.73 8.88 -1.46
C CYS A 259 -2.86 8.56 -0.24
N TYR A 260 -1.99 7.55 -0.37
CA TYR A 260 -0.94 7.25 0.61
C TYR A 260 0.48 7.54 0.08
N GLY A 261 0.61 7.99 -1.17
CA GLY A 261 1.90 8.28 -1.81
C GLY A 261 1.72 9.12 -3.09
N SER A 262 2.84 9.52 -3.71
CA SER A 262 2.87 10.41 -4.87
C SER A 262 2.28 9.82 -6.16
N GLY A 263 2.44 8.51 -6.35
CA GLY A 263 2.00 7.81 -7.57
C GLY A 263 0.48 7.80 -7.78
N SER A 264 0.05 7.85 -9.05
CA SER A 264 -1.36 7.72 -9.45
C SER A 264 -1.97 6.33 -9.17
N GLY A 265 -1.14 5.35 -8.79
CA GLY A 265 -1.55 4.03 -8.29
C GLY A 265 -1.63 3.90 -6.77
N ASN A 266 -1.43 5.00 -6.04
CA ASN A 266 -1.49 5.02 -4.58
C ASN A 266 -2.78 5.71 -4.07
N CYS A 267 -3.84 5.73 -4.87
CA CYS A 267 -5.11 6.31 -4.47
C CYS A 267 -5.79 5.45 -3.39
N THR A 268 -6.36 6.10 -2.38
CA THR A 268 -7.24 5.50 -1.37
C THR A 268 -8.70 5.91 -1.57
N ALA A 269 -8.94 7.01 -2.28
CA ALA A 269 -10.26 7.47 -2.70
C ALA A 269 -10.20 8.17 -4.05
N CYS A 270 -11.29 8.08 -4.81
CA CYS A 270 -11.38 8.61 -6.16
C CYS A 270 -12.22 9.89 -6.24
N PRO A 271 -11.92 10.79 -7.20
CA PRO A 271 -12.78 11.91 -7.51
C PRO A 271 -14.18 11.44 -7.94
N ALA A 272 -15.17 12.32 -7.83
CA ALA A 272 -16.55 12.03 -8.22
C ALA A 272 -16.64 11.51 -9.67
N GLY A 273 -17.44 10.47 -9.89
CA GLY A 273 -17.58 9.82 -11.21
C GLY A 273 -16.48 8.82 -11.57
N ARG A 274 -15.57 8.50 -10.65
CA ARG A 274 -14.56 7.43 -10.80
C ARG A 274 -14.65 6.41 -9.68
N TYR A 275 -14.12 5.22 -9.95
CA TYR A 275 -14.15 4.07 -9.06
C TYR A 275 -12.74 3.60 -8.72
N LEU A 276 -12.52 3.24 -7.46
CA LEU A 276 -11.24 2.74 -6.98
C LEU A 276 -11.05 1.28 -7.40
N GLN A 277 -9.92 1.01 -8.05
CA GLN A 277 -9.50 -0.32 -8.44
C GLN A 277 -7.99 -0.48 -8.24
N GLY A 278 -7.60 -1.33 -7.28
CA GLY A 278 -6.20 -1.67 -7.03
C GLY A 278 -5.28 -0.45 -6.83
N GLY A 279 -5.78 0.59 -6.17
CA GLY A 279 -5.04 1.85 -5.95
C GLY A 279 -5.13 2.88 -7.08
N THR A 280 -5.82 2.58 -8.18
CA THR A 280 -6.03 3.52 -9.30
C THR A 280 -7.50 3.92 -9.42
N CYS A 281 -7.77 5.09 -9.99
CA CYS A 281 -9.12 5.58 -10.23
C CYS A 281 -9.53 5.44 -11.70
N VAL A 282 -10.48 4.56 -11.97
CA VAL A 282 -10.98 4.24 -13.32
C VAL A 282 -12.38 4.84 -13.56
N ALA A 283 -12.70 5.17 -14.81
CA ALA A 283 -14.01 5.73 -15.18
C ALA A 283 -15.12 4.66 -15.21
N ALA A 284 -14.75 3.41 -15.52
CA ALA A 284 -15.66 2.27 -15.52
C ALA A 284 -14.92 1.04 -15.00
N CYS A 285 -15.60 0.20 -14.23
CA CYS A 285 -15.05 -1.06 -13.79
C CYS A 285 -14.88 -2.01 -14.98
N PRO A 286 -13.80 -2.80 -15.03
CA PRO A 286 -13.64 -3.83 -16.05
C PRO A 286 -14.72 -4.90 -15.90
N GLY A 287 -15.01 -5.63 -16.98
CA GLY A 287 -16.16 -6.55 -17.00
C GLY A 287 -16.14 -7.66 -15.94
N ASN A 288 -14.97 -8.05 -15.43
CA ASN A 288 -14.82 -9.01 -14.34
C ASN A 288 -14.98 -8.38 -12.94
N HIS A 289 -15.43 -7.14 -12.85
CA HIS A 289 -15.74 -6.42 -11.63
C HIS A 289 -17.12 -5.75 -11.75
N PHE A 290 -17.77 -5.51 -10.61
CA PHE A 290 -18.98 -4.72 -10.51
C PHE A 290 -18.76 -3.52 -9.60
N ILE A 291 -19.60 -2.49 -9.77
CA ILE A 291 -19.56 -1.29 -8.96
C ILE A 291 -20.23 -1.58 -7.61
N SER A 292 -19.52 -1.31 -6.52
CA SER A 292 -20.06 -1.32 -5.16
C SER A 292 -19.61 -0.07 -4.42
N GLY A 293 -20.54 0.86 -4.21
CA GLY A 293 -20.21 2.20 -3.70
C GLY A 293 -19.26 2.95 -4.64
N GLN A 294 -18.06 3.27 -4.16
CA GLN A 294 -17.01 3.96 -4.93
C GLN A 294 -15.87 3.04 -5.38
N SER A 295 -16.05 1.71 -5.32
CA SER A 295 -15.00 0.75 -5.62
C SER A 295 -15.45 -0.28 -6.66
N CYS A 296 -14.49 -0.76 -7.45
CA CYS A 296 -14.68 -1.92 -8.31
C CYS A 296 -14.36 -3.20 -7.53
N LEU A 297 -15.37 -4.02 -7.30
CA LEU A 297 -15.21 -5.31 -6.62
C LEU A 297 -15.27 -6.46 -7.63
N PRO A 298 -14.48 -7.53 -7.44
CA PRO A 298 -14.45 -8.64 -8.38
C PRO A 298 -15.78 -9.39 -8.41
N CYS A 299 -16.11 -9.93 -9.58
CA CYS A 299 -17.23 -10.86 -9.73
C CYS A 299 -16.99 -12.17 -8.96
N SER A 300 -18.07 -12.90 -8.69
CA SER A 300 -17.98 -14.29 -8.22
C SER A 300 -17.20 -15.13 -9.21
N SER A 301 -16.43 -16.10 -8.73
CA SER A 301 -15.67 -17.04 -9.57
C SER A 301 -16.54 -17.87 -10.52
N THR A 302 -17.85 -17.91 -10.28
CA THR A 302 -18.84 -18.56 -11.16
C THR A 302 -19.17 -17.75 -12.42
N CYS A 303 -18.79 -16.47 -12.48
CA CYS A 303 -19.06 -15.56 -13.59
C CYS A 303 -17.74 -15.19 -14.30
N ALA A 304 -17.80 -14.97 -15.61
CA ALA A 304 -16.70 -14.32 -16.34
C ALA A 304 -16.82 -12.80 -16.27
N THR A 305 -18.06 -12.29 -16.43
CA THR A 305 -18.42 -10.89 -16.18
C THR A 305 -19.71 -10.81 -15.38
N CYS A 306 -19.91 -9.73 -14.62
CA CYS A 306 -21.10 -9.51 -13.79
C CYS A 306 -21.52 -8.04 -13.77
N ALA A 307 -22.78 -7.79 -13.39
CA ALA A 307 -23.31 -6.45 -13.25
C ALA A 307 -24.23 -6.34 -12.02
N GLY A 308 -24.10 -5.24 -11.27
CA GLY A 308 -24.94 -4.95 -10.09
C GLY A 308 -24.60 -5.75 -8.82
N SER A 309 -24.17 -7.01 -8.95
CA SER A 309 -23.68 -7.82 -7.83
C SER A 309 -22.67 -8.86 -8.30
N ALA A 310 -21.88 -9.38 -7.35
CA ALA A 310 -20.88 -10.42 -7.64
C ALA A 310 -21.49 -11.68 -8.30
N ALA A 311 -22.75 -12.01 -7.98
CA ALA A 311 -23.41 -13.23 -8.46
C ALA A 311 -24.30 -13.03 -9.69
N ALA A 312 -24.58 -11.78 -10.08
CA ALA A 312 -25.41 -11.48 -11.24
C ALA A 312 -24.55 -11.49 -12.51
N CYS A 313 -24.31 -12.70 -13.03
CA CYS A 313 -23.46 -12.89 -14.20
C CYS A 313 -24.09 -12.27 -15.46
N THR A 314 -23.26 -11.60 -16.26
CA THR A 314 -23.58 -11.12 -17.62
C THR A 314 -22.89 -11.94 -18.69
N SER A 315 -21.87 -12.72 -18.32
CA SER A 315 -21.27 -13.76 -19.16
C SER A 315 -20.66 -14.86 -18.30
N CYS A 316 -20.50 -16.04 -18.90
CA CYS A 316 -20.04 -17.24 -18.22
C CYS A 316 -18.62 -17.64 -18.63
N PRO A 317 -17.85 -18.28 -17.73
CA PRO A 317 -16.60 -18.93 -18.07
C PRO A 317 -16.81 -20.00 -19.16
N ALA A 318 -15.74 -20.36 -19.87
CA ALA A 318 -15.79 -21.36 -20.93
C ALA A 318 -16.44 -22.68 -20.47
N GLY A 319 -17.32 -23.24 -21.30
CA GLY A 319 -18.04 -24.49 -20.99
C GLY A 319 -19.31 -24.32 -20.14
N ARG A 320 -19.71 -23.10 -19.80
CA ARG A 320 -20.99 -22.80 -19.14
C ARG A 320 -21.88 -21.90 -19.99
N LEU A 321 -23.19 -22.00 -19.77
CA LEU A 321 -24.20 -21.21 -20.45
C LEU A 321 -24.85 -20.23 -19.48
N LEU A 322 -25.11 -19.02 -19.96
CA LEU A 322 -25.83 -18.00 -19.21
C LEU A 322 -27.33 -18.28 -19.26
N GLN A 323 -27.93 -18.52 -18.10
CA GLN A 323 -29.38 -18.61 -17.93
C GLN A 323 -29.83 -17.50 -16.97
N ALA A 324 -30.52 -16.51 -17.52
CA ALA A 324 -30.84 -15.24 -16.84
C ALA A 324 -29.57 -14.56 -16.29
N THR A 325 -29.27 -14.69 -15.01
CA THR A 325 -28.09 -14.10 -14.34
C THR A 325 -27.15 -15.15 -13.77
N THR A 326 -27.34 -16.42 -14.10
CA THR A 326 -26.60 -17.54 -13.51
C THR A 326 -25.93 -18.40 -14.57
N CYS A 327 -24.73 -18.89 -14.26
CA CYS A 327 -23.96 -19.75 -15.16
C CYS A 327 -24.17 -21.22 -14.85
N VAL A 328 -24.86 -21.92 -15.75
CA VAL A 328 -25.23 -23.33 -15.62
C VAL A 328 -24.43 -24.20 -16.60
N ALA A 329 -24.20 -25.47 -16.23
CA ALA A 329 -23.52 -26.43 -17.10
C ALA A 329 -24.41 -26.90 -18.27
N ALA A 330 -25.73 -26.95 -18.04
CA ALA A 330 -26.73 -27.30 -19.04
C ALA A 330 -28.00 -26.48 -18.79
N CYS A 331 -28.71 -26.11 -19.87
CA CYS A 331 -29.95 -25.36 -19.77
C CYS A 331 -31.03 -26.20 -19.08
N SER A 332 -31.76 -25.58 -18.15
CA SER A 332 -32.89 -26.23 -17.47
C SER A 332 -34.06 -26.53 -18.42
N ALA A 333 -34.98 -27.42 -18.01
CA ALA A 333 -36.15 -27.75 -18.82
C ALA A 333 -36.97 -26.50 -19.20
N GLY A 334 -37.41 -26.42 -20.45
CA GLY A 334 -38.07 -25.25 -21.02
C GLY A 334 -37.10 -24.19 -21.58
N TYR A 335 -35.80 -24.47 -21.63
CA TYR A 335 -34.78 -23.65 -22.27
C TYR A 335 -33.99 -24.49 -23.30
N MET A 336 -33.38 -23.80 -24.26
CA MET A 336 -32.48 -24.40 -25.24
C MET A 336 -31.16 -23.63 -25.29
N ALA A 337 -30.07 -24.35 -25.55
CA ALA A 337 -28.77 -23.74 -25.76
C ALA A 337 -28.73 -23.04 -27.12
N SER A 338 -28.30 -21.77 -27.12
CA SER A 338 -28.06 -20.97 -28.31
C SER A 338 -26.76 -20.18 -28.11
N GLY A 339 -25.67 -20.69 -28.68
CA GLY A 339 -24.33 -20.16 -28.40
C GLY A 339 -23.96 -20.33 -26.92
N SER A 340 -23.63 -19.23 -26.25
CA SER A 340 -23.28 -19.17 -24.82
C SER A 340 -24.47 -18.86 -23.89
N ASN A 341 -25.71 -18.85 -24.42
CA ASN A 341 -26.91 -18.48 -23.66
C ASN A 341 -27.96 -19.60 -23.68
N CYS A 342 -28.76 -19.67 -22.61
CA CYS A 342 -29.96 -20.48 -22.53
C CYS A 342 -31.18 -19.62 -22.85
N LEU A 343 -31.78 -19.83 -24.02
CA LEU A 343 -32.99 -19.11 -24.45
C LEU A 343 -34.23 -19.87 -24.03
N ALA A 344 -35.22 -19.15 -23.49
CA ALA A 344 -36.49 -19.74 -23.09
C ALA A 344 -37.28 -20.22 -24.33
N CYS A 345 -37.81 -21.43 -24.26
CA CYS A 345 -38.76 -21.91 -25.26
C CYS A 345 -40.06 -21.08 -25.20
N SER A 346 -40.79 -21.06 -26.32
CA SER A 346 -42.08 -20.38 -26.44
C SER A 346 -43.09 -20.84 -25.38
N THR A 347 -44.05 -20.00 -25.07
CA THR A 347 -45.08 -20.27 -24.05
C THR A 347 -45.74 -21.64 -24.26
N GLY A 348 -45.92 -22.39 -23.17
CA GLY A 348 -46.49 -23.75 -23.22
C GLY A 348 -45.52 -24.85 -23.68
N CYS A 349 -44.29 -24.52 -24.10
CA CYS A 349 -43.29 -25.49 -24.51
C CYS A 349 -42.39 -25.96 -23.35
N SER A 350 -42.19 -27.27 -23.18
CA SER A 350 -41.29 -27.85 -22.19
C SER A 350 -39.92 -28.24 -22.74
N ALA A 351 -39.80 -28.44 -24.06
CA ALA A 351 -38.52 -28.65 -24.74
C ALA A 351 -38.60 -28.17 -26.20
N CYS A 352 -37.59 -27.45 -26.67
CA CYS A 352 -37.50 -26.92 -28.03
C CYS A 352 -36.11 -27.16 -28.64
N THR A 353 -36.02 -27.25 -29.97
CA THR A 353 -34.75 -27.49 -30.68
C THR A 353 -34.63 -26.61 -31.92
N GLY A 354 -33.41 -26.12 -32.20
CA GLY A 354 -33.10 -25.24 -33.34
C GLY A 354 -33.64 -23.80 -33.23
N SER A 355 -34.87 -23.60 -32.75
CA SER A 355 -35.49 -22.31 -32.49
C SER A 355 -36.37 -22.37 -31.24
N THR A 356 -36.52 -21.24 -30.52
CA THR A 356 -37.41 -21.14 -29.35
C THR A 356 -38.87 -21.41 -29.70
N THR A 357 -39.25 -21.33 -30.98
CA THR A 357 -40.59 -21.64 -31.50
C THR A 357 -40.77 -23.08 -31.95
N ASN A 358 -39.69 -23.84 -32.17
CA ASN A 358 -39.74 -25.23 -32.60
C ASN A 358 -39.83 -26.18 -31.41
N CYS A 359 -41.05 -26.34 -30.91
CA CYS A 359 -41.33 -27.13 -29.74
C CYS A 359 -41.44 -28.63 -30.03
N THR A 360 -40.65 -29.44 -29.31
CA THR A 360 -40.65 -30.90 -29.42
C THR A 360 -41.53 -31.56 -28.36
N ALA A 361 -41.71 -30.91 -27.20
CA ALA A 361 -42.58 -31.38 -26.12
C ALA A 361 -43.34 -30.22 -25.45
N CYS A 362 -44.64 -30.40 -25.23
CA CYS A 362 -45.49 -29.40 -24.58
C CYS A 362 -45.57 -29.61 -23.06
N LYS A 363 -45.68 -28.49 -22.31
CA LYS A 363 -46.00 -28.48 -20.89
C LYS A 363 -47.38 -29.13 -20.66
N SER A 364 -47.59 -29.65 -19.46
CA SER A 364 -48.86 -30.26 -19.07
C SER A 364 -50.03 -29.28 -19.28
N GLY A 365 -51.07 -29.71 -19.98
CA GLY A 365 -52.24 -28.87 -20.30
C GLY A 365 -52.20 -28.20 -21.68
N TYR A 366 -51.07 -28.27 -22.39
CA TYR A 366 -50.95 -27.81 -23.78
C TYR A 366 -50.99 -28.98 -24.77
N LEU A 367 -51.50 -28.72 -25.97
CA LEU A 367 -51.61 -29.67 -27.08
C LEU A 367 -50.63 -29.25 -28.17
N ARG A 368 -49.89 -30.20 -28.74
CA ARG A 368 -48.96 -29.95 -29.83
C ARG A 368 -49.72 -29.80 -31.16
N HIS A 369 -49.45 -28.72 -31.87
CA HIS A 369 -49.95 -28.47 -33.22
C HIS A 369 -48.78 -28.05 -34.11
N GLY A 370 -48.30 -28.97 -34.95
CA GLY A 370 -47.05 -28.79 -35.69
C GLY A 370 -45.88 -28.63 -34.73
N ALA A 371 -45.14 -27.52 -34.87
CA ALA A 371 -44.01 -27.18 -34.01
C ALA A 371 -44.40 -26.29 -32.80
N THR A 372 -45.69 -26.01 -32.59
CA THR A 372 -46.15 -25.10 -31.52
C THR A 372 -47.01 -25.83 -30.48
N CYS A 373 -47.10 -25.27 -29.28
CA CYS A 373 -47.96 -25.76 -28.21
C CYS A 373 -49.10 -24.76 -27.99
N VAL A 374 -50.34 -25.24 -28.07
CA VAL A 374 -51.55 -24.42 -27.95
C VAL A 374 -52.44 -24.92 -26.81
N ALA A 375 -53.17 -24.02 -26.14
CA ALA A 375 -54.10 -24.40 -25.06
C ALA A 375 -55.36 -25.12 -25.60
N SER A 376 -55.75 -24.81 -26.82
CA SER A 376 -56.91 -25.40 -27.52
C SER A 376 -56.58 -25.60 -29.00
N CYS A 377 -57.11 -26.67 -29.61
CA CYS A 377 -56.86 -26.93 -31.03
C CYS A 377 -57.53 -25.88 -31.93
N PRO A 378 -56.85 -25.43 -33.01
CA PRO A 378 -57.44 -24.53 -33.99
C PRO A 378 -58.66 -25.16 -34.69
N ALA A 379 -59.47 -24.32 -35.34
CA ALA A 379 -60.63 -24.77 -36.10
C ALA A 379 -60.26 -25.87 -37.11
N GLY A 380 -61.02 -26.97 -37.13
CA GLY A 380 -60.76 -28.14 -37.99
C GLY A 380 -59.79 -29.18 -37.42
N TYR A 381 -59.28 -28.99 -36.20
CA TYR A 381 -58.45 -29.96 -35.48
C TYR A 381 -59.07 -30.32 -34.13
N PHE A 382 -58.87 -31.57 -33.68
CA PHE A 382 -59.39 -32.06 -32.41
C PHE A 382 -58.28 -32.68 -31.56
N ALA A 383 -58.38 -32.54 -30.24
CA ALA A 383 -57.41 -33.13 -29.32
C ALA A 383 -57.45 -34.66 -29.40
N SER A 384 -56.31 -35.30 -29.70
CA SER A 384 -56.20 -36.73 -29.92
C SER A 384 -56.90 -37.53 -28.80
N ALA A 385 -57.91 -38.32 -29.16
CA ALA A 385 -58.49 -39.26 -28.22
C ALA A 385 -57.47 -40.38 -28.02
N GLY A 386 -56.97 -40.57 -26.80
CA GLY A 386 -56.04 -41.68 -26.52
C GLY A 386 -56.66 -43.00 -26.98
N ALA A 387 -56.09 -43.62 -28.01
CA ALA A 387 -56.55 -44.90 -28.51
C ALA A 387 -56.50 -45.93 -27.37
N ARG A 388 -57.67 -46.50 -27.01
CA ARG A 388 -57.73 -47.67 -26.12
C ARG A 388 -57.22 -48.87 -26.92
N THR A 389 -55.96 -49.24 -26.76
CA THR A 389 -55.54 -50.60 -27.08
C THR A 389 -55.89 -51.51 -25.90
N PRO A 390 -56.45 -52.73 -26.10
CA PRO A 390 -57.05 -53.51 -25.02
C PRO A 390 -56.07 -54.14 -24.01
N ARG A 391 -54.78 -53.78 -24.01
CA ARG A 391 -53.76 -54.57 -23.29
C ARG A 391 -52.81 -53.83 -22.34
N ARG A 392 -52.98 -52.53 -22.06
CA ARG A 392 -52.20 -51.87 -20.99
C ARG A 392 -52.98 -50.77 -20.25
N PRO A 393 -52.92 -50.70 -18.91
CA PRO A 393 -53.48 -49.60 -18.16
C PRO A 393 -52.50 -48.43 -18.17
N ALA A 394 -52.81 -47.37 -18.91
CA ALA A 394 -52.40 -46.00 -18.60
C ALA A 394 -53.18 -45.03 -19.48
N ARG A 395 -53.83 -44.05 -18.84
CA ARG A 395 -54.42 -42.88 -19.50
C ARG A 395 -53.33 -42.19 -20.34
N ARG A 396 -53.26 -42.45 -21.65
CA ARG A 396 -52.48 -41.57 -22.55
C ARG A 396 -53.19 -40.22 -22.55
N ARG A 397 -52.57 -39.21 -21.93
CA ARG A 397 -53.06 -37.83 -21.96
C ARG A 397 -53.17 -37.39 -23.43
N ARG A 398 -54.17 -36.56 -23.75
CA ARG A 398 -54.29 -35.96 -25.08
C ARG A 398 -53.11 -35.02 -25.25
N THR A 399 -52.24 -35.26 -26.23
CA THR A 399 -50.97 -34.51 -26.39
C THR A 399 -50.88 -33.76 -27.71
N ASP A 400 -51.73 -34.05 -28.68
CA ASP A 400 -51.60 -33.55 -30.05
C ASP A 400 -52.96 -33.16 -30.64
N CYS A 401 -52.96 -32.12 -31.49
CA CYS A 401 -54.10 -31.72 -32.31
C CYS A 401 -54.08 -32.49 -33.63
N MET A 402 -55.12 -33.27 -33.91
CA MET A 402 -55.24 -34.10 -35.12
C MET A 402 -56.37 -33.58 -36.02
N ARG A 403 -56.16 -33.62 -37.33
CA ARG A 403 -57.23 -33.45 -38.32
C ARG A 403 -58.17 -34.65 -38.29
N PRO A 404 -59.49 -34.47 -38.50
CA PRO A 404 -60.39 -35.60 -38.70
C PRO A 404 -59.95 -36.39 -39.94
N GLY A 405 -59.56 -37.65 -39.75
CA GLY A 405 -59.28 -38.56 -40.85
C GLY A 405 -60.59 -38.97 -41.52
N LEU A 406 -60.71 -38.72 -42.82
CA LEU A 406 -61.60 -39.49 -43.68
C LEU A 406 -61.06 -40.94 -43.69
N SER A 407 -61.95 -41.93 -43.52
CA SER A 407 -61.75 -43.39 -43.62
C SER A 407 -61.29 -44.18 -42.37
N VAL A 408 -62.26 -44.76 -41.66
CA VAL A 408 -62.32 -46.22 -41.39
C VAL A 408 -63.79 -46.66 -41.45
N ILE A 409 -64.35 -46.74 -42.66
CA ILE A 409 -65.43 -47.67 -42.98
C ILE A 409 -64.89 -48.51 -44.14
N SER A 410 -64.20 -49.60 -43.85
CA SER A 410 -64.31 -50.81 -44.68
C SER A 410 -63.59 -52.00 -44.04
N HIS A 411 -64.19 -53.17 -44.25
CA HIS A 411 -63.70 -54.52 -44.02
C HIS A 411 -63.66 -55.08 -42.59
N ARG A 412 -64.76 -55.77 -42.23
CA ARG A 412 -64.73 -57.24 -42.03
C ARG A 412 -66.16 -57.82 -42.05
N MET A 413 -66.74 -57.87 -43.24
CA MET A 413 -67.62 -58.99 -43.64
C MET A 413 -66.73 -59.97 -44.43
N ALA A 414 -67.00 -61.27 -44.29
CA ALA A 414 -66.28 -62.42 -44.87
C ALA A 414 -65.00 -62.87 -44.13
N ASN A 415 -65.13 -63.84 -43.22
CA ASN A 415 -64.90 -65.25 -43.57
C ASN A 415 -65.32 -66.17 -42.40
N SER A 416 -66.51 -66.76 -42.50
CA SER A 416 -66.94 -67.90 -41.68
C SER A 416 -67.11 -69.08 -42.61
N ARG A 417 -66.03 -69.85 -42.84
CA ARG A 417 -66.09 -71.22 -43.39
C ARG A 417 -64.89 -72.04 -42.90
N ARG A 418 -65.24 -73.06 -42.10
CA ARG A 418 -64.58 -74.36 -41.80
C ARG A 418 -63.17 -74.29 -41.17
N SER A 419 -62.90 -75.00 -40.08
CA SER A 419 -63.08 -76.45 -39.93
C SER A 419 -63.39 -76.89 -38.49
N LEU A 420 -64.48 -77.68 -38.35
CA LEU A 420 -64.56 -78.77 -37.39
C LEU A 420 -63.73 -79.94 -37.91
N SER A 421 -63.01 -80.64 -37.02
CA SER A 421 -62.97 -82.11 -36.89
C SER A 421 -61.72 -82.56 -36.13
N THR A 422 -61.89 -82.80 -34.84
CA THR A 422 -61.19 -83.88 -34.11
C THR A 422 -62.07 -85.13 -34.23
N GLY A 423 -61.47 -86.25 -34.60
CA GLY A 423 -62.09 -87.57 -34.76
C GLY A 423 -61.18 -88.46 -35.57
#